data_AF-A0A945HHL9-F1
#
_entry.id   AF-A0A945HHL9-F1
#
_cell.length_a   1.000
_cell.length_b   1.000
_cell.length_c   1.000
_cell.angle_alpha   90.00
_cell.angle_beta   90.00
_cell.angle_gamma   90.00
#
_symmetry.space_group_name_H-M   'P 1'
#
loop_
_entity.id
_entity.type
_entity.pdbx_description
1 polymer ?
#
loop_
_entity_poly.entity_id
_entity_poly.type
_entity_poly.pdbx_seq_one_letter_code
_entity_poly.pdbx_strand_id
1 'polypeptide(L)'
;EIGFNTNKVDNYSVEPNADVHELILNSDVFCALQSSTVIESSISGKPVIVPVFENYKSTKNYKDFIWRGHMELFDVADNKQHLKELIIDLMDHPYVDNNILDRRKKVFKSFFNDLDGVSLNHYVNIITNVATDGKNIKHNVN
;
A
#
# COMPACT_ATOMS: atom_id res chain seq x y z
N GLU A 1 7.93 6.19 26.04
CA GLU A 1 7.20 5.00 25.55
C GLU A 1 7.55 3.81 26.44
N ILE A 2 6.61 2.89 26.63
CA ILE A 2 6.91 1.57 27.19
C ILE A 2 7.26 0.69 25.99
N GLY A 3 8.49 0.19 25.92
CA GLY A 3 8.91 -0.69 24.82
C GLY A 3 8.12 -2.00 24.84
N PHE A 4 7.62 -2.42 23.67
CA PHE A 4 6.97 -3.71 23.49
C PHE A 4 8.01 -4.73 23.01
N ASN A 5 8.21 -5.82 23.75
CA ASN A 5 9.12 -6.89 23.35
C ASN A 5 8.38 -7.89 22.46
N THR A 6 8.63 -7.78 21.15
CA THR A 6 8.01 -8.59 20.11
C THR A 6 8.34 -10.08 20.24
N ASN A 7 9.51 -10.43 20.81
CA ASN A 7 9.93 -11.82 21.00
C ASN A 7 9.13 -12.58 22.08
N LYS A 8 8.16 -11.92 22.72
CA LYS A 8 7.28 -12.52 23.74
C LYS A 8 5.87 -12.83 23.23
N VAL A 9 5.62 -12.65 21.93
CA VAL A 9 4.29 -12.82 21.32
C VAL A 9 4.43 -13.68 20.07
N ASP A 10 4.03 -14.94 20.17
CA ASP A 10 4.27 -15.95 19.13
C ASP A 10 3.52 -15.69 17.82
N ASN A 11 2.44 -14.91 17.86
CA ASN A 11 1.61 -14.53 16.71
C ASN A 11 1.92 -13.13 16.17
N TYR A 12 3.11 -12.60 16.47
CA TYR A 12 3.56 -11.30 16.00
C TYR A 12 5.02 -11.39 15.55
N SER A 13 5.30 -10.96 14.32
CA SER A 13 6.67 -10.82 13.82
C SER A 13 6.89 -9.45 13.20
N VAL A 14 8.16 -9.04 13.16
CA VAL A 14 8.61 -7.85 12.43
C VAL A 14 9.55 -8.33 11.35
N GLU A 15 9.15 -8.12 10.09
CA GLU A 15 9.84 -8.69 8.93
C GLU A 15 10.49 -7.58 8.07
N PRO A 16 11.63 -7.00 8.48
CA PRO A 16 12.23 -5.85 7.77
C PRO A 16 12.76 -6.18 6.38
N ASN A 17 12.95 -7.47 6.08
CA ASN A 17 13.54 -7.95 4.82
C ASN A 17 12.54 -8.77 3.98
N ALA A 18 11.27 -8.83 4.37
CA ALA A 18 10.27 -9.56 3.61
C ALA A 18 9.93 -8.83 2.31
N ASP A 19 9.55 -9.62 1.30
CA ASP A 19 8.93 -9.08 0.09
C ASP A 19 7.52 -8.59 0.43
N VAL A 20 7.33 -7.27 0.39
CA VAL A 20 6.06 -6.65 0.76
C VAL A 20 4.93 -7.05 -0.19
N HIS A 21 5.23 -7.35 -1.46
CA HIS A 21 4.22 -7.76 -2.42
C HIS A 21 3.72 -9.17 -2.10
N GLU A 22 4.60 -10.08 -1.71
CA GLU A 22 4.20 -11.41 -1.19
C GLU A 22 3.36 -11.28 0.09
N LEU A 23 3.73 -10.39 1.01
CA LEU A 23 2.90 -10.12 2.18
C LEU A 23 1.51 -9.61 1.78
N ILE A 24 1.42 -8.73 0.78
CA ILE A 24 0.13 -8.25 0.25
C ILE A 24 -0.68 -9.37 -0.40
N LEU A 25 -0.06 -10.25 -1.16
CA LEU A 25 -0.77 -11.33 -1.84
C LEU A 25 -1.20 -12.44 -0.87
N ASN A 26 -0.53 -12.59 0.27
CA ASN A 26 -0.80 -13.66 1.24
C ASN A 26 -1.62 -13.21 2.47
N SER A 27 -1.76 -11.91 2.76
CA SER A 27 -2.57 -11.47 3.92
C SER A 27 -4.07 -11.47 3.63
N ASP A 28 -4.92 -11.76 4.62
CA ASP A 28 -6.38 -11.71 4.46
C ASP A 28 -6.95 -10.28 4.60
N VAL A 29 -6.40 -9.50 5.54
CA VAL A 29 -6.82 -8.14 5.87
C VAL A 29 -5.60 -7.25 6.05
N PHE A 30 -5.66 -6.02 5.54
CA PHE A 30 -4.60 -5.01 5.70
C PHE A 30 -4.97 -3.98 6.74
N CYS A 31 -3.99 -3.56 7.54
CA CYS A 31 -4.11 -2.38 8.39
C CYS A 31 -2.95 -1.44 8.09
N ALA A 32 -3.25 -0.26 7.55
CA ALA A 32 -2.24 0.72 7.16
C ALA A 32 -2.79 2.15 7.25
N LEU A 33 -1.92 3.14 7.55
CA LEU A 33 -2.32 4.52 7.77
C LEU A 33 -1.82 5.48 6.68
N GLN A 34 -0.58 5.97 6.78
CA GLN A 34 -0.04 7.00 5.88
C GLN A 34 1.16 6.43 5.09
N SER A 35 0.91 5.44 4.24
CA SER A 35 1.89 4.78 3.37
C SER A 35 1.28 4.48 2.01
N SER A 36 2.11 4.43 0.95
CA SER A 36 1.68 3.96 -0.38
C SER A 36 1.12 2.53 -0.34
N THR A 37 1.57 1.73 0.63
CA THR A 37 1.06 0.37 0.90
C THR A 37 -0.46 0.33 1.06
N VAL A 38 -1.10 1.42 1.50
CA VAL A 38 -2.58 1.51 1.56
C VAL A 38 -3.19 1.32 0.17
N ILE A 39 -2.71 2.03 -0.85
CA ILE A 39 -3.28 1.93 -2.19
C ILE A 39 -2.76 0.70 -2.95
N GLU A 40 -1.50 0.32 -2.74
CA GLU A 40 -0.91 -0.89 -3.31
C GLU A 40 -1.64 -2.16 -2.83
N SER A 41 -1.96 -2.26 -1.54
CA SER A 41 -2.77 -3.38 -1.03
C SER A 41 -4.22 -3.29 -1.51
N SER A 42 -4.80 -2.09 -1.64
CA SER A 42 -6.20 -1.92 -2.00
C SER A 42 -6.57 -2.47 -3.38
N ILE A 43 -5.62 -2.47 -4.34
CA ILE A 43 -5.87 -2.98 -5.70
C ILE A 43 -5.83 -4.52 -5.78
N SER A 44 -5.40 -5.21 -4.72
CA SER A 44 -5.46 -6.66 -4.61
C SER A 44 -6.88 -7.21 -4.42
N GLY A 45 -7.88 -6.32 -4.25
CA GLY A 45 -9.27 -6.72 -3.99
C GLY A 45 -9.55 -7.10 -2.54
N LYS A 46 -8.59 -6.92 -1.64
CA LYS A 46 -8.69 -7.30 -0.23
C LYS A 46 -9.15 -6.14 0.67
N PRO A 47 -9.75 -6.43 1.84
CA PRO A 47 -10.10 -5.41 2.81
C PRO A 47 -8.87 -4.61 3.29
N VAL A 48 -9.03 -3.30 3.44
CA VAL A 48 -7.97 -2.39 3.89
C VAL A 48 -8.55 -1.48 4.96
N ILE A 49 -8.09 -1.69 6.19
CA ILE A 49 -8.46 -0.91 7.36
C ILE A 49 -7.50 0.27 7.50
N VAL A 50 -8.05 1.48 7.60
CA VAL A 50 -7.31 2.71 7.87
C VAL A 50 -7.69 3.22 9.26
N PRO A 51 -6.81 3.10 10.27
CA PRO A 51 -7.12 3.51 11.64
C PRO A 51 -6.96 5.01 11.84
N VAL A 52 -7.96 5.78 11.40
CA VAL A 52 -8.02 7.25 11.57
C VAL A 52 -8.74 7.58 12.86
N PHE A 53 -8.06 7.43 14.00
CA PHE A 53 -8.69 7.67 15.30
C PHE A 53 -9.10 9.14 15.52
N GLU A 54 -10.16 9.38 16.31
CA GLU A 54 -10.72 10.73 16.55
C GLU A 54 -9.69 11.75 17.05
N ASN A 55 -8.76 11.31 17.90
CA ASN A 55 -7.68 12.16 18.38
C ASN A 55 -6.72 12.56 17.27
N TYR A 56 -6.48 11.72 16.26
CA TYR A 56 -5.68 12.05 15.08
C TYR A 56 -6.43 13.01 14.15
N LYS A 57 -7.74 12.80 13.92
CA LYS A 57 -8.59 13.69 13.10
C LYS A 57 -8.58 15.14 13.60
N SER A 58 -8.44 15.32 14.92
CA SER A 58 -8.39 16.63 15.57
C SER A 58 -7.03 17.35 15.43
N THR A 59 -6.00 16.67 14.91
CA THR A 59 -4.66 17.25 14.75
C THR A 59 -4.53 18.04 13.45
N LYS A 60 -3.54 18.96 13.40
CA LYS A 60 -3.16 19.63 12.14
C LYS A 60 -2.69 18.64 11.06
N ASN A 61 -2.10 17.51 11.45
CA ASN A 61 -1.54 16.53 10.53
C ASN A 61 -2.62 15.83 9.71
N TYR A 62 -3.87 15.76 10.21
CA TYR A 62 -4.99 15.21 9.45
C TYR A 62 -5.32 16.05 8.20
N LYS A 63 -4.96 17.34 8.19
CA LYS A 63 -5.14 18.18 6.99
C LYS A 63 -4.28 17.69 5.82
N ASP A 64 -3.10 17.17 6.13
CA ASP A 64 -2.11 16.66 5.17
C ASP A 64 -2.23 15.15 4.97
N PHE A 65 -3.26 14.52 5.56
CA PHE A 65 -3.49 13.10 5.41
C PHE A 65 -3.94 12.78 3.99
N ILE A 66 -3.06 12.15 3.23
CA ILE A 66 -3.20 11.97 1.77
C ILE A 66 -4.49 11.23 1.38
N TRP A 67 -4.99 10.34 2.24
CA TRP A 67 -6.19 9.55 1.99
C TRP A 67 -7.48 10.26 2.37
N ARG A 68 -7.43 11.45 3.00
CA ARG A 68 -8.61 12.14 3.55
C ARG A 68 -9.73 12.33 2.51
N GLY A 69 -9.38 12.57 1.25
CA GLY A 69 -10.34 12.72 0.14
C GLY A 69 -10.84 11.41 -0.47
N HIS A 70 -10.43 10.26 0.08
CA HIS A 70 -10.67 8.91 -0.44
C HIS A 70 -11.08 7.93 0.67
N MET A 71 -11.51 8.42 1.84
CA MET A 71 -11.86 7.59 3.01
C MET A 71 -12.93 6.56 2.71
N GLU A 72 -13.87 6.87 1.82
CA GLU A 72 -14.94 5.99 1.38
C GLU A 72 -14.46 4.79 0.54
N LEU A 73 -13.17 4.71 0.22
CA LEU A 73 -12.57 3.55 -0.44
C LEU A 73 -12.08 2.49 0.55
N PHE A 74 -12.12 2.76 1.85
CA PHE A 74 -11.48 1.94 2.88
C PHE A 74 -12.42 1.68 4.05
N ASP A 75 -12.06 0.68 4.85
CA ASP A 75 -12.69 0.42 6.15
C ASP A 75 -12.04 1.33 7.19
N VAL A 76 -12.75 2.34 7.69
CA VAL A 76 -12.13 3.39 8.53
C VAL A 76 -12.46 3.16 10.00
N ALA A 77 -11.44 2.81 10.80
CA ALA A 77 -11.58 2.69 12.24
C ALA A 77 -11.35 4.06 12.93
N ASP A 78 -12.28 4.50 13.76
CA ASP A 78 -12.22 5.78 14.48
C ASP A 78 -11.76 5.65 15.95
N ASN A 79 -11.65 4.42 16.45
CA ASN A 79 -11.15 4.12 17.78
C ASN A 79 -10.62 2.68 17.87
N LYS A 80 -10.00 2.33 19.01
CA LYS A 80 -9.38 1.01 19.23
C LYS A 80 -10.38 -0.15 19.20
N GLN A 81 -11.58 0.05 19.74
CA GLN A 81 -12.61 -0.98 19.81
C GLN A 81 -13.16 -1.26 18.42
N HIS A 82 -13.47 -0.21 17.66
CA HIS A 82 -13.91 -0.31 16.27
C HIS A 82 -12.85 -0.95 15.36
N LEU A 83 -11.56 -0.64 15.55
CA LEU A 83 -10.47 -1.32 14.84
C LEU A 83 -10.49 -2.84 15.08
N LYS A 84 -10.68 -3.25 16.33
CA LYS A 84 -10.74 -4.68 16.68
C LYS A 84 -11.95 -5.37 16.05
N GLU A 85 -13.11 -4.72 16.09
CA GLU A 85 -14.35 -5.22 15.47
C GLU A 85 -14.17 -5.39 13.96
N LEU A 86 -13.65 -4.38 13.26
CA LEU A 86 -13.36 -4.48 11.83
C LEU A 86 -12.40 -5.62 11.48
N ILE A 87 -11.33 -5.82 12.27
CA ILE A 87 -10.39 -6.92 12.01
C ILE A 87 -11.11 -8.28 12.10
N ILE A 88 -11.92 -8.49 13.13
CA ILE A 88 -12.64 -9.76 13.32
C ILE A 88 -13.67 -9.97 12.21
N ASP A 89 -14.49 -8.96 11.94
CA ASP A 89 -15.56 -9.06 10.94
C ASP A 89 -15.01 -9.31 9.54
N LEU A 90 -13.92 -8.64 9.16
CA LEU A 90 -13.30 -8.78 7.84
C LEU A 90 -12.48 -10.06 7.69
N MET A 91 -11.97 -10.63 8.79
CA MET A 91 -11.37 -11.97 8.77
C MET A 91 -12.41 -13.05 8.50
N ASP A 92 -13.61 -12.93 9.08
CA ASP A 92 -14.69 -13.90 8.90
C ASP A 92 -15.42 -13.71 7.56
N HIS A 93 -15.56 -12.46 7.10
CA HIS A 93 -16.32 -12.08 5.93
C HIS A 93 -15.57 -11.08 5.02
N PRO A 94 -14.44 -11.48 4.40
CA PRO A 94 -13.69 -10.59 3.54
C PRO A 94 -14.52 -10.22 2.30
N TYR A 95 -14.88 -8.95 2.18
CA TYR A 95 -15.62 -8.45 1.02
C TYR A 95 -15.16 -7.05 0.63
N VAL A 96 -14.96 -6.86 -0.68
CA VAL A 96 -14.75 -5.54 -1.28
C VAL A 96 -15.65 -5.44 -2.49
N ASP A 97 -16.49 -4.41 -2.52
CA ASP A 97 -17.38 -4.15 -3.64
C ASP A 97 -16.60 -3.82 -4.92
N ASN A 98 -17.07 -4.31 -6.08
CA ASN A 98 -16.39 -4.11 -7.37
C ASN A 98 -16.26 -2.62 -7.74
N ASN A 99 -17.26 -1.79 -7.42
CA ASN A 99 -17.17 -0.35 -7.67
C ASN A 99 -16.14 0.31 -6.74
N ILE A 100 -15.97 -0.17 -5.50
CA ILE A 100 -14.88 0.28 -4.62
C ILE A 100 -13.53 -0.13 -5.21
N LEU A 101 -13.38 -1.38 -5.66
CA LEU A 101 -12.15 -1.87 -6.28
C LEU A 101 -11.78 -1.07 -7.54
N ASP A 102 -12.74 -0.75 -8.40
CA ASP A 102 -12.49 0.05 -9.60
C ASP A 102 -12.09 1.49 -9.27
N ARG A 103 -12.66 2.08 -8.22
CA ARG A 103 -12.25 3.40 -7.74
C ARG A 103 -10.86 3.37 -7.11
N ARG A 104 -10.51 2.33 -6.36
CA ARG A 104 -9.15 2.09 -5.85
C ARG A 104 -8.14 2.01 -6.99
N LYS A 105 -8.44 1.27 -8.06
CA LYS A 105 -7.60 1.21 -9.29
C LYS A 105 -7.39 2.59 -9.92
N LYS A 106 -8.42 3.44 -9.96
CA LYS A 106 -8.29 4.82 -10.48
C LYS A 106 -7.36 5.67 -9.62
N VAL A 107 -7.50 5.58 -8.29
CA VAL A 107 -6.60 6.29 -7.35
C VAL A 107 -5.17 5.77 -7.49
N PHE A 108 -4.97 4.45 -7.56
CA PHE A 108 -3.65 3.86 -7.79
C PHE A 108 -2.97 4.42 -9.04
N LYS A 109 -3.67 4.46 -10.17
CA LYS A 109 -3.14 5.04 -11.43
C LYS A 109 -2.77 6.51 -11.31
N SER A 110 -3.41 7.27 -10.43
CA SER A 110 -3.03 8.68 -10.20
C SER A 110 -1.66 8.83 -9.52
N PHE A 111 -1.18 7.80 -8.83
CA PHE A 111 0.13 7.76 -8.19
C PHE A 111 1.18 7.01 -9.03
N PHE A 112 0.80 5.90 -9.67
CA PHE A 112 1.73 4.94 -10.28
C PHE A 112 1.58 4.79 -11.81
N ASN A 113 0.73 5.60 -12.45
CA ASN A 113 0.44 5.65 -13.89
C ASN A 113 -0.25 4.42 -14.52
N ASP A 114 0.20 3.20 -14.24
CA ASP A 114 -0.35 1.97 -14.87
C ASP A 114 -0.63 0.85 -13.86
N LEU A 115 -1.28 -0.22 -14.33
CA LEU A 115 -1.56 -1.45 -13.56
C LEU A 115 -0.98 -2.68 -14.26
N ASP A 116 -0.20 -2.49 -15.32
CA ASP A 116 0.15 -3.56 -16.26
C ASP A 116 1.44 -4.28 -15.85
N GLY A 117 2.13 -3.80 -14.80
CA GLY A 117 3.34 -4.42 -14.27
C GLY A 117 4.54 -4.32 -15.22
N VAL A 118 4.52 -3.36 -16.14
CA VAL A 118 5.52 -3.23 -17.22
C VAL A 118 6.73 -2.38 -16.84
N SER A 119 6.74 -1.78 -15.65
CA SER A 119 7.78 -0.85 -15.19
C SER A 119 9.19 -1.40 -15.32
N LEU A 120 9.44 -2.64 -14.89
CA LEU A 120 10.76 -3.26 -14.97
C LEU A 120 11.27 -3.31 -16.43
N ASN A 121 10.44 -3.80 -17.34
CA ASN A 121 10.79 -3.90 -18.75
C ASN A 121 11.04 -2.52 -19.38
N HIS A 122 10.22 -1.52 -19.03
CA HIS A 122 10.44 -0.15 -19.50
C HIS A 122 11.79 0.41 -19.05
N TYR A 123 12.14 0.27 -17.77
CA TYR A 123 13.44 0.72 -17.26
C TYR A 123 14.60 -0.02 -17.92
N VAL A 124 14.54 -1.36 -17.99
CA VAL A 124 15.57 -2.18 -18.62
C VAL A 124 15.78 -1.77 -20.08
N ASN A 125 14.72 -1.54 -20.84
CA ASN A 125 14.81 -1.14 -22.24
C ASN A 125 15.47 0.22 -22.39
N ILE A 126 15.05 1.23 -21.61
CA ILE A 126 15.62 2.58 -21.66
C ILE A 126 17.10 2.57 -21.30
N ILE A 127 17.48 1.89 -20.20
CA ILE A 127 18.87 1.83 -19.74
C ILE A 127 19.75 1.14 -20.79
N THR A 128 19.28 0.02 -21.34
CA THR A 128 19.99 -0.74 -22.38
C THR A 128 20.21 0.10 -23.64
N ASN A 129 19.19 0.86 -24.07
CA ASN A 129 19.27 1.74 -25.24
C ASN A 129 20.32 2.84 -25.03
N VAL A 130 20.26 3.56 -23.90
CA VAL A 130 21.23 4.62 -23.57
C VAL A 130 22.67 4.07 -23.50
N ALA A 131 22.86 2.89 -22.90
CA ALA A 131 24.17 2.25 -22.81
C ALA A 131 24.73 1.85 -24.18
N THR A 132 23.86 1.43 -25.10
CA THR A 132 24.22 1.03 -26.46
C THR A 132 24.59 2.25 -27.31
N ASP A 133 23.77 3.30 -27.26
CA ASP A 133 24.03 4.57 -27.97
C ASP A 133 25.34 5.21 -27.52
N GLY A 134 25.61 5.22 -26.20
CA GLY A 134 26.87 5.73 -25.65
C GLY A 134 28.12 4.95 -26.11
N LYS A 135 28.00 3.63 -26.34
CA LYS A 135 29.09 2.82 -26.90
C LYS A 135 29.33 3.15 -28.37
N ASN A 136 28.26 3.30 -29.15
CA ASN A 136 28.33 3.63 -30.56
C ASN A 136 28.95 5.02 -30.79
N ILE A 137 28.65 6.00 -29.93
CA ILE A 137 29.29 7.33 -29.97
C ILE A 137 30.80 7.22 -29.69
N LYS A 138 31.23 6.42 -28.72
CA LYS A 138 32.67 6.24 -28.42
C LYS A 138 33.45 5.52 -29.52
N HIS A 139 32.81 4.66 -30.31
CA HIS A 139 33.45 4.00 -31.45
C HIS A 139 33.56 4.90 -32.68
N ASN A 140 32.68 5.88 -32.85
CA ASN A 140 32.69 6.81 -34.00
C ASN A 140 33.58 8.05 -33.80
N VAL A 141 34.27 8.17 -32.66
CA VAL A 141 35.13 9.32 -32.31
C VAL A 141 36.61 8.91 -32.18
N ASN A 142 36.94 7.64 -32.43
CA ASN A 142 38.31 7.13 -32.59
C ASN A 142 38.58 6.77 -34.05
#